data_AF-A0AAN5AGS2-F1
#
_entry.id   AF-A0AAN5AGS2-F1
#
_cell.length_a   1.000
_cell.length_b   1.000
_cell.length_c   1.000
_cell.angle_alpha   90.00
_cell.angle_beta   90.00
_cell.angle_gamma   90.00
#
_symmetry.space_group_name_H-M   'P 1'
#
loop_
_entity.id
_entity.type
_entity.pdbx_description
1 polymer ?
#
loop_
_entity_poly.entity_id
_entity_poly.type
_entity_poly.pdbx_seq_one_letter_code
_entity_poly.pdbx_strand_id
1 'polypeptide(L)' 'MTQLLNPPKPPESRKTMKPRIELIGTTGYAIRIQEDKSGQLIELHADGEEVLADIPESTLDNFAYGLNDDLGNMR' A
#
# COMPACT_ATOMS: atom_id res chain seq x y z
N MET A 1 40.76 -10.61 31.65
CA MET A 1 40.30 -10.95 30.28
C MET A 1 39.04 -10.16 30.02
N THR A 2 39.09 -9.15 29.13
CA THR A 2 37.93 -8.34 28.77
C THR A 2 37.09 -9.09 27.76
N GLN A 3 35.90 -9.54 28.16
CA GLN A 3 34.91 -10.09 27.23
C GLN A 3 34.46 -8.95 26.31
N LEU A 4 34.87 -9.03 25.04
CA LEU A 4 34.36 -8.16 23.99
C LEU A 4 32.92 -8.58 23.70
N LEU A 5 31.98 -7.88 24.31
CA LEU A 5 30.55 -8.08 24.07
C LEU A 5 30.27 -7.60 22.65
N ASN A 6 30.11 -8.52 21.69
CA ASN A 6 29.64 -8.14 20.37
C ASN A 6 28.23 -7.55 20.55
N PRO A 7 27.97 -6.31 20.09
CA PRO A 7 26.62 -5.78 20.15
C PRO A 7 25.70 -6.70 19.34
N PRO A 8 24.46 -6.95 19.80
CA PRO A 8 23.50 -7.73 19.04
C PRO A 8 23.35 -7.11 17.64
N LYS A 9 23.23 -7.95 16.61
CA LYS A 9 22.99 -7.49 15.24
C LYS A 9 21.89 -6.44 15.26
N PRO A 10 22.02 -5.32 14.52
CA PRO A 10 20.92 -4.39 14.33
C PRO A 10 19.70 -5.21 13.92
N PRO A 11 18.50 -4.92 14.46
CA PRO A 11 17.30 -5.55 13.96
C PRO A 11 17.32 -5.39 12.45
N GLU A 12 17.21 -6.50 11.72
CA GLU A 12 17.06 -6.44 10.27
C GLU A 12 15.95 -5.44 10.02
N SER A 13 16.31 -4.29 9.43
CA SER A 13 15.35 -3.30 8.99
C SER A 13 14.68 -3.94 7.80
N ARG A 14 13.80 -4.90 8.09
CA ARG A 14 12.81 -5.42 7.19
C ARG A 14 11.97 -4.19 6.91
N LYS A 15 12.34 -3.46 5.86
CA LYS A 15 11.44 -2.56 5.16
C LYS A 15 10.34 -3.43 4.53
N THR A 16 9.64 -4.22 5.34
CA THR A 16 8.36 -4.81 4.98
C THR A 16 7.44 -3.62 4.93
N MET A 17 7.19 -3.14 3.72
CA MET A 17 6.23 -2.09 3.47
C MET A 17 4.89 -2.67 3.90
N LYS A 18 4.36 -2.24 5.05
CA LYS A 18 3.06 -2.71 5.51
C LYS A 18 2.01 -2.36 4.46
N PRO A 19 0.99 -3.22 4.24
CA PRO A 19 -0.06 -2.87 3.33
C PRO A 19 -0.70 -1.53 3.74
N ARG A 20 -0.87 -0.62 2.80
CA ARG A 20 -1.51 0.69 3.03
C ARG A 20 -2.78 0.79 2.19
N ILE A 21 -3.79 1.44 2.75
CA ILE A 21 -5.06 1.69 2.06
C ILE A 21 -5.12 3.18 1.76
N GLU A 22 -5.29 3.50 0.48
CA GLU A 22 -5.47 4.87 -0.02
C GLU A 22 -6.90 5.03 -0.51
N LEU A 23 -7.67 5.88 0.18
CA LEU A 23 -9.06 6.16 -0.17
C LEU A 23 -9.14 6.96 -1.47
N ILE A 24 -10.07 6.57 -2.34
CA ILE A 24 -10.30 7.22 -3.63
C ILE A 24 -11.32 8.35 -3.41
N GLY A 25 -10.83 9.55 -3.09
CA GLY A 25 -11.69 10.71 -2.82
C GLY A 25 -12.71 10.46 -1.70
N THR A 26 -13.98 10.84 -1.91
CA THR A 26 -15.11 10.51 -1.02
C THR A 26 -15.95 9.34 -1.53
N THR A 27 -15.36 8.49 -2.38
CA THR A 27 -16.06 7.32 -2.91
C THR A 27 -16.06 6.17 -1.90
N GLY A 28 -16.89 5.16 -2.15
CA GLY A 28 -16.83 3.89 -1.43
C GLY A 28 -15.67 3.01 -1.89
N TYR A 29 -14.66 3.51 -2.60
CA TYR A 29 -13.55 2.71 -3.13
C TYR A 29 -12.21 3.11 -2.53
N ALA A 30 -11.28 2.16 -2.51
CA ALA A 30 -9.90 2.39 -2.08
C ALA A 30 -8.91 1.55 -2.89
N ILE A 31 -7.64 1.95 -2.89
CA ILE A 31 -6.53 1.15 -3.36
C ILE A 31 -5.80 0.57 -2.15
N ARG A 32 -5.72 -0.75 -2.05
CA ARG A 32 -4.84 -1.44 -1.11
C ARG A 32 -3.50 -1.74 -1.78
N ILE A 33 -2.43 -1.11 -1.32
CA ILE A 33 -1.07 -1.37 -1.76
C ILE A 33 -0.47 -2.45 -0.86
N GLN A 34 -0.03 -3.55 -1.44
CA GLN A 34 0.50 -4.73 -0.76
C GLN A 34 2.01 -4.61 -0.49
N GLU A 35 2.58 -5.56 0.25
CA GLU A 35 4.01 -5.55 0.60
C GLU A 35 4.92 -5.74 -0.63
N ASP A 36 4.43 -6.46 -1.64
CA ASP A 36 5.08 -6.65 -2.93
C ASP A 36 4.89 -5.46 -3.89
N LYS A 37 4.26 -4.38 -3.40
CA LYS A 37 3.90 -3.17 -4.13
C LYS A 37 2.92 -3.36 -5.28
N SER A 38 2.27 -4.52 -5.39
CA SER A 38 1.04 -4.62 -6.17
C SER A 38 -0.08 -3.84 -5.46
N GLY A 39 -1.08 -3.43 -6.21
CA GLY A 39 -2.30 -2.82 -5.69
C GLY A 39 -3.49 -3.75 -5.80
N GLN A 40 -4.55 -3.43 -5.07
CA GLN A 40 -5.87 -3.98 -5.27
C GLN A 40 -6.88 -2.86 -5.22
N LEU A 41 -7.80 -2.83 -6.17
CA LEU A 41 -8.99 -2.00 -6.07
C LEU A 41 -9.99 -2.71 -5.15
N ILE A 42 -10.38 -2.04 -4.08
CA ILE A 42 -11.36 -2.55 -3.13
C ILE A 42 -12.58 -1.63 -3.04
N GLU A 43 -13.75 -2.22 -2.91
CA GLU A 43 -14.99 -1.53 -2.52
C GLU A 43 -15.18 -1.67 -1.01
N LEU A 44 -15.51 -0.57 -0.36
CA LEU A 44 -15.73 -0.45 1.08
C LEU A 44 -17.24 -0.39 1.33
N HIS A 45 -17.74 -1.41 2.02
CA HIS A 45 -19.11 -1.51 2.46
C HIS A 45 -19.20 -1.38 3.98
N ALA A 46 -20.42 -1.25 4.50
CA ALA A 46 -20.65 -1.14 5.94
C ALA A 46 -20.30 -2.44 6.69
N ASP A 47 -20.33 -3.58 5.99
CA ASP A 47 -20.11 -4.93 6.48
C ASP A 47 -18.71 -5.48 6.15
N GLY A 48 -17.89 -4.76 5.37
CA GLY A 48 -16.53 -5.18 5.04
C GLY A 48 -15.96 -4.53 3.79
N GLU A 49 -14.98 -5.21 3.19
CA GLU A 49 -14.35 -4.82 1.93
C GLU A 49 -14.48 -5.95 0.90
N GLU A 50 -14.70 -5.59 -0.36
CA GLU A 50 -14.70 -6.51 -1.49
C GLU A 50 -13.53 -6.18 -2.44
N VAL A 51 -12.77 -7.18 -2.87
CA VAL A 51 -11.70 -6.99 -3.86
C VAL A 51 -12.30 -7.05 -5.26
N LEU A 52 -12.21 -5.94 -5.98
CA LEU A 52 -12.74 -5.82 -7.34
C LEU A 52 -11.70 -6.17 -8.42
N ALA A 53 -10.43 -5.83 -8.18
CA ALA A 53 -9.37 -6.10 -9.14
C ALA A 53 -7.99 -6.12 -8.48
N ASP A 54 -7.10 -6.97 -9.00
CA ASP A 54 -5.66 -6.92 -8.73
C ASP A 54 -4.96 -5.99 -9.73
N ILE A 55 -4.02 -5.20 -9.23
CA ILE A 55 -3.27 -4.19 -9.98
C ILE A 55 -1.78 -4.54 -9.88
N PRO A 56 -1.12 -4.92 -10.98
CA PRO A 56 0.32 -5.16 -10.98
C PRO A 56 1.13 -3.94 -10.52
N GLU A 57 2.28 -4.15 -9.86
CA GLU A 57 3.21 -3.07 -9.45
C GLU A 57 3.55 -2.15 -10.63
N SER A 58 3.80 -2.73 -11.81
CA SER A 58 4.17 -1.99 -13.03
C SER A 58 3.13 -0.99 -13.51
N THR A 59 1.87 -1.17 -13.11
CA THR A 59 0.74 -0.34 -13.52
C THR A 59 0.16 0.49 -12.38
N LEU A 60 0.56 0.22 -11.14
CA LEU A 60 -0.04 0.82 -9.95
C LEU A 60 0.09 2.34 -9.93
N ASP A 61 1.27 2.88 -10.23
CA ASP A 61 1.49 4.34 -10.26
C ASP A 61 0.62 5.02 -11.32
N ASN A 62 0.53 4.44 -12.53
CA ASN A 62 -0.31 5.00 -13.61
C ASN A 62 -1.80 4.91 -13.27
N PHE A 63 -2.22 3.81 -12.63
CA PHE A 63 -3.60 3.63 -12.19
C PHE A 63 -3.98 4.64 -11.10
N ALA A 64 -3.12 4.82 -10.10
CA ALA A 64 -3.33 5.80 -9.04
C ALA A 64 -3.32 7.23 -9.59
N TYR A 65 -2.43 7.54 -10.52
CA TYR A 65 -2.38 8.85 -11.18
C TYR A 65 -3.65 9.12 -11.99
N GLY A 66 -4.08 8.18 -12.85
CA GLY A 66 -5.30 8.30 -13.64
C GLY A 66 -6.54 8.50 -12.76
N LEU A 67 -6.65 7.75 -11.65
CA LEU A 67 -7.74 7.94 -10.69
C LEU A 67 -7.73 9.33 -10.04
N ASN A 68 -6.55 9.84 -9.67
CA ASN A 68 -6.47 11.18 -9.09
C ASN A 68 -6.78 12.29 -10.10
N ASP A 69 -6.40 12.11 -11.37
CA ASP A 69 -6.74 13.01 -12.48
C ASP A 69 -8.25 13.02 -12.77
N ASP A 70 -8.86 11.83 -12.93
CA ASP A 70 -10.29 11.66 -13.20
C ASP A 70 -11.18 12.23 -12.08
N LEU A 71 -10.71 12.16 -10.83
CA LEU A 71 -11.43 12.69 -9.66
C LEU A 71 -11.19 14.19 -9.43
N GLY A 72 -10.36 14.84 -10.25
CA GLY A 72 -9.98 16.24 -10.06
C GLY A 72 -9.23 16.50 -8.75
N ASN A 73 -8.61 15.46 -8.18
CA ASN A 73 -7.80 15.54 -6.96
C ASN A 73 -6.35 15.96 -7.25
N MET A 74 -6.03 16.27 -8.50
CA MET A 74 -4.74 16.82 -8.90
C MET A 74 -4.52 18.17 -8.18
N ARG A 75 -3.69 18.13 -7.13
CA ARG A 75 -3.21 19.31 -6.40
C ARG A 75 -1.88 19.80 -6.96
#